data_AF-A0A0F9HPE1-F1
#
_entry.id   AF-A0A0F9HPE1-F1
#
_cell.length_a   1.000
_cell.length_b   1.000
_cell.length_c   1.000
_cell.angle_alpha   90.00
_cell.angle_beta   90.00
_cell.angle_gamma   90.00
#
_symmetry.space_group_name_H-M   'P 1'
#
loop_
_entity.id
_entity.type
_entity.pdbx_description
1 polymer ?
#
loop_
_entity_poly.entity_id
_entity_poly.type
_entity_poly.pdbx_seq_one_letter_code
_entity_poly.pdbx_strand_id
1 'polypeptide(L)' 'MARFSAKCWQNCATCKFWAGPRDVSELMAAAEVDVGAEGACGVKVKKAKSYATTSCIQWQRWGMLDPDSLGAALSS' A
#
# COMPACT_ATOMS: atom_id res chain seq x y z
N MET A 1 -14.51 3.52 1.27
CA MET A 1 -13.07 3.21 1.45
C MET A 1 -12.88 1.71 1.31
N ALA A 2 -11.95 1.27 0.47
CA ALA A 2 -11.64 -0.15 0.23
C ALA A 2 -10.40 -0.57 1.01
N ARG A 3 -10.31 -1.88 1.30
CA ARG A 3 -9.20 -2.50 2.03
C ARG A 3 -8.42 -3.43 1.11
N PHE A 4 -7.11 -3.20 1.00
CA PHE A 4 -6.21 -4.02 0.18
C PHE A 4 -5.11 -4.66 1.03
N SER A 5 -5.13 -5.99 1.10
CA SER A 5 -4.07 -6.77 1.74
C SER A 5 -2.96 -7.08 0.72
N ALA A 6 -1.71 -6.83 1.09
CA ALA A 6 -0.55 -7.20 0.28
C ALA A 6 -0.42 -8.72 0.05
N LYS A 7 -1.07 -9.54 0.89
CA LYS A 7 -1.13 -11.02 0.73
C LYS A 7 -2.12 -11.43 -0.35
N CYS A 8 -3.22 -10.69 -0.50
CA CYS A 8 -4.29 -11.01 -1.46
C CYS A 8 -4.07 -10.31 -2.80
N TRP A 9 -3.60 -9.06 -2.78
CA TRP A 9 -3.44 -8.26 -3.98
C TRP A 9 -2.31 -7.23 -3.88
N GLN A 10 -1.31 -7.42 -4.74
CA GLN A 10 -0.17 -6.54 -4.89
C GLN A 10 -0.51 -5.39 -5.85
N ASN A 11 -0.88 -4.23 -5.30
CA ASN A 11 -1.30 -3.06 -6.05
C ASN A 11 -0.62 -1.79 -5.53
N CYS A 12 -0.89 -0.65 -6.17
CA CYS A 12 -0.32 0.64 -5.81
C CYS A 12 -0.63 1.02 -4.35
N ALA A 13 -1.85 0.79 -3.87
CA ALA A 13 -2.23 1.05 -2.48
C ALA A 13 -1.38 0.29 -1.47
N THR A 14 -0.88 -0.90 -1.81
CA THR A 14 -0.03 -1.73 -0.96
C THR A 14 1.47 -1.60 -1.26
N CYS A 15 1.87 -0.70 -2.17
CA CYS A 15 3.23 -0.54 -2.65
C CYS A 15 4.00 0.58 -1.93
N LYS A 16 5.25 0.38 -1.52
CA LYS A 16 6.05 1.43 -0.85
C LYS A 16 6.34 2.65 -1.74
N PHE A 17 6.31 2.48 -3.05
CA PHE A 17 6.61 3.55 -4.02
C PHE A 17 5.41 4.41 -4.38
N TRP A 18 4.22 4.09 -3.87
CA TRP A 18 3.02 4.87 -4.12
C TRP A 18 2.98 6.12 -3.26
N ALA A 19 2.79 7.26 -3.92
CA ALA A 19 2.61 8.58 -3.33
C ALA A 19 1.21 9.11 -3.71
N GLY A 20 0.19 8.51 -3.10
CA GLY A 20 -1.21 8.95 -3.16
C GLY A 20 -1.88 8.70 -1.81
N PRO A 21 -3.10 9.20 -1.59
CA PRO A 21 -3.78 9.07 -0.30
C PRO A 21 -4.02 7.58 0.00
N ARG A 22 -3.72 7.18 1.24
CA ARG A 22 -4.02 5.86 1.83
C ARG A 22 -3.75 5.93 3.33
N ASP A 23 -4.46 5.11 4.07
CA ASP A 23 -4.24 4.84 5.48
C ASP A 23 -3.86 3.38 5.69
N VAL A 24 -3.46 3.05 6.91
CA VAL A 24 -3.20 1.69 7.36
C VAL A 24 -4.38 1.23 8.21
N SER A 25 -4.84 -0.01 8.02
CA SER A 25 -5.87 -0.59 8.88
C SER A 25 -5.36 -0.76 10.31
N GLU A 26 -6.26 -0.85 11.29
CA GLU A 26 -5.92 -0.97 12.72
C GLU A 26 -4.91 -2.09 13.03
N LEU A 27 -5.01 -3.22 12.31
CA LEU A 27 -4.14 -4.38 12.48
C LEU A 27 -2.85 -4.31 11.63
N MET A 28 -2.59 -3.19 10.96
CA MET A 28 -1.45 -3.03 10.05
C MET A 28 -1.35 -4.11 8.96
N ALA A 29 -2.49 -4.71 8.61
CA ALA A 29 -2.56 -5.85 7.69
C ALA A 29 -3.02 -5.44 6.28
N ALA A 30 -3.65 -4.28 6.13
CA ALA A 30 -4.21 -3.80 4.88
C ALA A 30 -4.04 -2.27 4.73
N ALA A 31 -3.94 -1.84 3.48
CA ALA A 31 -4.07 -0.42 3.14
C ALA A 31 -5.55 -0.07 2.98
N GLU A 32 -5.95 1.05 3.56
CA GLU A 32 -7.29 1.62 3.40
C GLU A 32 -7.22 2.80 2.45
N VAL A 33 -8.02 2.77 1.39
CA VAL A 33 -7.92 3.79 0.33
C VAL A 33 -9.22 3.92 -0.45
N ASP A 34 -9.49 5.09 -1.01
CA ASP A 34 -10.53 5.23 -2.02
C ASP A 34 -10.14 4.47 -3.31
N VAL A 35 -11.05 3.68 -3.89
CA VAL A 35 -10.77 2.91 -5.10
C VAL A 35 -10.43 3.82 -6.28
N GLY A 36 -11.01 5.02 -6.32
CA GLY A 36 -10.73 6.06 -7.32
C GLY A 36 -9.53 6.94 -6.98
N ALA A 37 -8.80 6.68 -5.89
CA ALA A 37 -7.65 7.47 -5.51
C ALA A 37 -6.55 7.42 -6.58
N GLU A 38 -6.19 8.60 -7.06
CA GLU A 38 -5.03 8.79 -7.92
C GLU A 38 -3.79 9.12 -7.10
N GLY A 39 -2.64 8.71 -7.60
CA GLY A 39 -1.35 8.98 -6.98
C GLY A 39 -0.22 8.82 -7.96
N ALA A 40 0.99 9.09 -7.48
CA ALA A 40 2.20 8.95 -8.28
C ALA A 40 3.00 7.70 -7.90
N CYS A 41 3.73 7.14 -8.86
CA CYS A 41 4.72 6.09 -8.60
C CYS A 41 6.13 6.70 -8.54
N GLY A 42 6.80 6.58 -7.39
CA GLY A 42 8.14 7.12 -7.16
C GLY A 42 9.26 6.49 -7.99
N VAL A 43 9.01 5.33 -8.62
CA VAL A 43 9.98 4.64 -9.50
C VAL A 43 9.82 5.05 -10.96
N LYS A 44 8.62 5.48 -11.39
CA LYS A 44 8.37 5.87 -12.77
C LYS A 44 8.78 7.32 -12.98
N VAL A 45 9.85 7.52 -13.77
CA VAL A 45 10.44 8.84 -14.13
C VAL A 45 9.43 9.85 -14.67
N LYS A 46 8.30 9.39 -15.20
CA LYS A 46 7.24 10.25 -15.77
C LYS A 46 6.13 10.69 -14.80
N LYS A 47 6.22 10.43 -13.48
CA LYS A 47 5.16 10.76 -12.49
C LYS A 47 3.74 10.40 -12.98
N ALA A 48 3.63 9.32 -13.76
CA ALA A 48 2.36 8.97 -14.40
C ALA A 48 1.33 8.72 -13.30
N LYS A 49 0.23 9.47 -13.34
CA LYS A 49 -0.93 9.22 -12.48
C LYS A 49 -1.30 7.74 -12.65
N SER A 50 -1.33 7.02 -11.55
CA SER A 50 -1.81 5.64 -11.49
C SER A 50 -2.96 5.61 -10.49
N TYR A 51 -3.82 4.59 -10.57
CA TYR A 51 -4.88 4.38 -9.58
C TYR A 51 -4.38 3.49 -8.45
N ALA A 52 -4.95 3.64 -7.25
CA ALA A 52 -4.62 2.82 -6.09
C ALA A 52 -4.73 1.31 -6.36
N THR A 53 -5.65 0.90 -7.24
CA THR A 53 -5.88 -0.48 -7.68
C THR A 53 -4.93 -0.99 -8.76
N THR A 54 -4.06 -0.15 -9.32
CA THR A 54 -3.13 -0.55 -10.39
C THR A 54 -2.04 -1.49 -9.84
N SER A 55 -1.70 -2.54 -10.59
CA SER A 55 -0.58 -3.46 -10.27
C SER A 55 0.59 -3.27 -11.24
N CYS A 56 1.81 -3.59 -10.81
CA CYS A 56 2.99 -3.61 -11.69
C CYS A 56 4.10 -4.51 -11.16
N ILE A 57 5.04 -4.89 -12.04
CA ILE A 57 6.19 -5.77 -11.70
C ILE A 57 7.21 -5.13 -10.74
N GLN A 58 7.20 -3.80 -10.59
CA GLN A 58 8.10 -3.07 -9.69
C GLN A 58 7.51 -2.96 -8.27
N TRP A 59 6.43 -3.68 -7.98
CA TRP A 59 5.76 -3.66 -6.70
C TRP A 59 6.70 -4.12 -5.58
N GLN A 60 6.71 -3.37 -4.49
CA GLN A 60 7.39 -3.76 -3.25
C GLN A 60 6.48 -3.40 -2.09
N ARG A 61 6.35 -4.31 -1.13
CA ARG A 61 5.45 -4.16 0.02
C ARG A 61 5.69 -2.82 0.73
N TRP A 62 4.61 -2.10 1.00
CA TRP A 62 4.64 -0.94 1.87
C TRP A 62 4.94 -1.37 3.31
N GLY A 63 6.00 -0.82 3.91
CA GLY A 63 6.50 -1.25 5.22
C GLY A 63 5.52 -1.12 6.38
N MET A 64 4.48 -0.28 6.24
CA MET A 64 3.40 -0.18 7.24
C MET A 64 2.50 -1.41 7.26
N LEU A 65 2.52 -2.25 6.21
CA LEU A 65 1.70 -3.45 6.07
C LEU A 65 2.42 -4.68 6.60
N ASP A 66 2.83 -4.63 7.87
CA ASP A 66 3.51 -5.72 8.53
C ASP A 66 2.75 -6.17 9.80
N PRO A 67 1.88 -7.19 9.69
CA PRO A 67 1.15 -7.70 10.85
C PRO A 67 2.09 -8.36 11.88
N ASP A 68 3.30 -8.77 11.48
CA ASP A 68 4.25 -9.42 12.38
C ASP A 68 5.06 -8.38 13.20
N SER A 69 5.17 -7.14 12.72
CA SER A 69 5.81 -6.04 13.44
C SER A 69 5.03 -5.58 14.69
N LEU A 70 3.70 -5.74 14.71
CA LEU A 70 2.87 -5.47 15.90
C LEU A 70 3.08 -6.52 17.02
N GLY A 71 3.31 -7.78 16.65
CA GLY A 71 3.57 -8.86 17.61
C GLY A 71 4.91 -8.68 18.35
N ALA A 72 5.91 -8.08 17.68
CA ALA A 72 7.19 -7.76 18.31
C ALA A 72 7.09 -6.58 19.31
N ALA A 73 6.26 -5.58 19.01
CA ALA A 73 6.11 -4.38 19.85
C ALA A 73 5.31 -4.62 21.15
N LEU A 74 4.41 -5.60 21.18
CA LEU A 74 3.63 -5.97 22.37
C LEU A 74 4.29 -7.02 23.27
N SER A 75 5.44 -7.55 22.85
CA SER A 75 6.19 -8.59 23.56
C SER A 75 7.48 -8.07 24.24
N SER A 76 7.67 -6.73 24.30
CA SER A 76 8.84 -6.07 24.91
C SER A 76 8.46 -5.24 26.13
#